data_AF-A0A9X3PCQ3-F1
#
_entry.id   AF-A0A9X3PCQ3-F1
#
_cell.length_a   1.000
_cell.length_b   1.000
_cell.length_c   1.000
_cell.angle_alpha   90.00
_cell.angle_beta   90.00
_cell.angle_gamma   90.00
#
_symmetry.space_group_name_H-M   'P 1'
#
loop_
_entity.id
_entity.type
_entity.pdbx_description
1 polymer ?
#
loop_
_entity_poly.entity_id
_entity_poly.type
_entity_poly.pdbx_seq_one_letter_code
_entity_poly.pdbx_strand_id
1 'polypeptide(L)'
;MTDEGNKDADDVQEPEGGGAEDELTVDDILAAASDDGQAADDAVAVLQSTVEERTRDLQRITAEFQNYRKRVERDKARSSELATAAVLQSLLPVLDDMDRARDHGDLNGPFGSVAEQLVNALAKHGLESFGTKGDAFDPQIHEAVAHMQMPGVDGPTCIDVMRSGYRLGDKLLRPALVAVAEPSDDAEPVAAEAEPEPEAPEAEAEAPEAESEGDEAEEIAEEEAIAAAESEGMTDVEPGGDAEPEGKTKKKKDKGDKDS
;
A
#
# COMPACT_ATOMS: atom_id res chain seq x y z
N MET A 1 42.59 -52.32 -17.30
CA MET A 1 41.23 -52.88 -17.38
C MET A 1 40.30 -51.70 -17.67
N THR A 2 39.90 -51.54 -18.95
CA THR A 2 38.72 -50.82 -19.52
C THR A 2 38.42 -49.43 -18.94
N ASP A 3 38.65 -48.27 -19.59
CA ASP A 3 38.36 -47.79 -20.97
C ASP A 3 36.94 -48.08 -21.48
N GLU A 4 36.39 -47.10 -22.23
CA GLU A 4 35.00 -46.89 -22.70
C GLU A 4 34.17 -46.00 -21.74
N GLY A 5 33.85 -44.73 -22.01
CA GLY A 5 33.59 -44.06 -23.28
C GLY A 5 32.08 -44.08 -23.54
N ASN A 6 31.34 -43.07 -23.07
CA ASN A 6 30.04 -42.77 -23.67
C ASN A 6 29.75 -41.27 -23.68
N LYS A 7 29.53 -40.79 -24.90
CA LYS A 7 29.44 -39.41 -25.34
C LYS A 7 28.13 -39.34 -26.10
N ASP A 8 27.03 -39.22 -25.37
CA ASP A 8 25.71 -39.06 -25.99
C ASP A 8 25.46 -37.57 -26.18
N ALA A 9 25.88 -37.11 -27.36
CA ALA A 9 25.26 -35.98 -28.02
C ALA A 9 23.85 -36.45 -28.44
N ASP A 10 22.83 -35.81 -27.86
CA ASP A 10 21.44 -36.03 -28.28
C ASP A 10 21.26 -35.36 -29.65
N ASP A 11 21.24 -36.24 -30.64
CA ASP A 11 21.03 -36.05 -32.06
C ASP A 11 19.58 -35.58 -32.29
N VAL A 12 19.37 -34.26 -32.34
CA VAL A 12 18.12 -33.70 -32.87
C VAL A 12 18.20 -33.77 -34.39
N GLN A 13 17.71 -34.89 -34.88
CA GLN A 13 17.49 -35.23 -36.28
C GLN A 13 16.77 -34.07 -37.01
N GLU A 14 17.49 -33.45 -37.94
CA GLU A 14 16.90 -32.57 -38.96
C GLU A 14 15.82 -33.36 -39.72
N PRO A 15 14.61 -32.81 -39.92
CA PRO A 15 13.65 -33.47 -40.79
C PRO A 15 14.17 -33.36 -42.22
N GLU A 16 14.62 -34.49 -42.76
CA GLU A 16 14.92 -34.73 -44.17
C GLU A 16 13.83 -34.09 -45.05
N GLY A 17 14.24 -33.09 -45.82
CA GLY A 17 13.43 -32.45 -46.86
C GLY A 17 13.12 -33.44 -47.98
N GLY A 18 12.02 -34.17 -47.83
CA GLY A 18 11.42 -35.00 -48.87
C GLY A 18 10.13 -34.36 -49.36
N GLY A 19 10.23 -33.55 -50.41
CA GLY A 19 9.08 -32.90 -51.03
C GLY A 19 9.52 -31.84 -52.05
N ALA A 20 10.25 -32.26 -53.08
CA ALA A 20 10.38 -31.46 -54.30
C ALA A 20 9.03 -31.50 -55.04
N GLU A 21 8.08 -30.71 -54.53
CA GLU A 21 6.88 -30.32 -55.26
C GLU A 21 7.25 -29.03 -55.99
N ASP A 22 7.08 -29.03 -57.31
CA ASP A 22 7.42 -27.99 -58.28
C ASP A 22 7.35 -26.54 -57.74
N GLU A 23 8.42 -26.08 -57.09
CA GLU A 23 8.59 -24.66 -56.77
C GLU A 23 9.13 -24.00 -58.04
N LEU A 24 8.23 -23.38 -58.81
CA LEU A 24 8.58 -22.57 -59.98
C LEU A 24 9.67 -21.57 -59.58
N THR A 25 10.90 -21.81 -60.04
CA THR A 25 12.01 -20.95 -59.65
C THR A 25 11.90 -19.61 -60.37
N VAL A 26 12.49 -18.58 -59.78
CA VAL A 26 12.49 -17.23 -60.37
C VAL A 26 13.14 -17.23 -61.76
N ASP A 27 14.10 -18.14 -61.99
CA ASP A 27 14.77 -18.36 -63.28
C ASP A 27 13.84 -19.02 -64.32
N ASP A 28 12.97 -19.94 -63.92
CA ASP A 28 11.98 -20.57 -64.83
C ASP A 28 10.91 -19.57 -65.29
N ILE A 29 10.52 -18.65 -64.40
CA ILE A 29 9.54 -17.59 -64.69
C ILE A 29 10.12 -16.55 -65.67
N LEU A 30 11.40 -16.19 -65.51
CA LEU A 30 12.10 -15.27 -66.40
C LEU A 30 12.34 -15.86 -67.80
N ALA A 31 12.55 -17.17 -67.90
CA ALA A 31 12.70 -17.86 -69.17
C ALA A 31 11.37 -17.91 -69.96
N ALA A 32 10.24 -18.14 -69.30
CA ALA A 32 8.91 -18.16 -69.93
C ALA A 32 8.43 -16.78 -70.40
N ALA A 33 8.82 -15.70 -69.71
CA ALA A 33 8.45 -14.33 -70.08
C ALA A 33 9.12 -13.82 -71.38
N SER A 34 10.10 -14.56 -71.92
CA SER A 34 10.87 -14.16 -73.09
C SER A 34 10.29 -14.66 -74.44
N ASP A 35 9.30 -15.55 -74.45
CA ASP A 35 8.83 -16.22 -75.69
C ASP A 35 7.33 -16.03 -76.02
N ASP A 36 6.45 -15.63 -75.09
CA ASP A 36 5.03 -15.36 -75.39
C ASP A 36 4.42 -14.41 -74.35
N GLY A 37 3.85 -13.27 -74.78
CA GLY A 37 3.28 -12.25 -73.88
C GLY A 37 2.18 -12.76 -72.96
N GLN A 38 1.47 -13.82 -73.37
CA GLN A 38 0.44 -14.49 -72.58
C GLN A 38 1.03 -15.26 -71.38
N ALA A 39 2.19 -15.91 -71.55
CA ALA A 39 2.87 -16.64 -70.50
C ALA A 39 3.47 -15.70 -69.44
N ALA A 40 3.90 -14.51 -69.86
CA ALA A 40 4.33 -13.45 -68.95
C ALA A 40 3.18 -12.92 -68.08
N ASP A 41 1.99 -12.70 -68.66
CA ASP A 41 0.81 -12.23 -67.92
C ASP A 41 0.31 -13.27 -66.90
N ASP A 42 0.28 -14.55 -67.26
CA ASP A 42 -0.08 -15.64 -66.34
C ASP A 42 0.92 -15.75 -65.18
N ALA A 43 2.22 -15.62 -65.45
CA ALA A 43 3.25 -15.62 -64.41
C ALA A 43 3.10 -14.43 -63.45
N VAL A 44 2.77 -13.24 -63.96
CA VAL A 44 2.52 -12.06 -63.12
C VAL A 44 1.29 -12.26 -62.23
N ALA A 45 0.22 -12.88 -62.74
CA ALA A 45 -0.97 -13.16 -61.95
C ALA A 45 -0.69 -14.15 -60.80
N VAL A 46 0.11 -15.19 -61.05
CA VAL A 46 0.54 -16.16 -60.02
C VAL A 46 1.44 -15.50 -58.97
N LEU A 47 2.36 -14.62 -59.38
CA LEU A 47 3.20 -13.88 -58.45
C LEU A 47 2.38 -12.93 -57.58
N GLN A 48 1.39 -12.23 -58.16
CA GLN A 48 0.51 -11.34 -57.40
C GLN A 48 -0.32 -12.11 -56.37
N SER A 49 -0.90 -13.25 -56.73
CA SER A 49 -1.67 -14.07 -55.78
C SER A 49 -0.79 -14.58 -54.63
N THR A 50 0.43 -15.02 -54.93
CA THR A 50 1.42 -15.47 -53.94
C THR A 50 1.81 -14.34 -52.99
N VAL A 51 2.03 -13.12 -53.51
CA VAL A 51 2.33 -11.94 -52.70
C VAL A 51 1.15 -11.59 -51.79
N GLU A 52 -0.08 -11.63 -52.30
CA GLU A 52 -1.27 -11.37 -51.49
C GLU A 52 -1.48 -12.42 -50.40
N GLU A 53 -1.27 -13.70 -50.70
CA GLU A 53 -1.35 -14.79 -49.74
C GLU A 53 -0.30 -14.62 -48.63
N ARG A 54 0.97 -14.43 -49.00
CA ARG A 54 2.04 -14.18 -48.04
C ARG A 54 1.80 -12.90 -47.24
N THR A 55 1.25 -11.85 -47.85
CA THR A 55 0.89 -10.62 -47.14
C THR A 55 -0.22 -10.87 -46.12
N ARG A 56 -1.26 -11.63 -46.47
CA ARG A 56 -2.32 -12.04 -45.54
C ARG A 56 -1.76 -12.87 -44.39
N ASP A 57 -0.88 -13.83 -44.66
CA ASP A 57 -0.24 -14.64 -43.62
C ASP A 57 0.62 -13.80 -42.68
N LEU A 58 1.43 -12.89 -43.22
CA LEU A 58 2.22 -11.97 -42.42
C LEU A 58 1.34 -11.09 -41.54
N GLN A 59 0.22 -10.58 -42.06
CA GLN A 59 -0.74 -9.80 -41.28
C GLN A 59 -1.36 -10.63 -40.16
N ARG A 60 -1.75 -11.88 -40.43
CA ARG A 60 -2.29 -12.80 -39.43
C ARG A 60 -1.26 -13.09 -38.32
N ILE A 61 -0.05 -13.49 -38.69
CA ILE A 61 1.03 -13.79 -37.73
C ILE A 61 1.39 -12.55 -36.92
N THR A 62 1.41 -11.37 -37.54
CA THR A 62 1.66 -10.10 -36.83
C THR A 62 0.58 -9.83 -35.80
N ALA A 63 -0.70 -10.04 -36.14
CA ALA A 63 -1.81 -9.87 -35.21
C ALA A 63 -1.75 -10.90 -34.06
N GLU A 64 -1.44 -12.16 -34.35
CA GLU A 64 -1.26 -13.20 -33.35
C GLU A 64 -0.09 -12.88 -32.40
N PHE A 65 1.03 -12.41 -32.94
CA PHE A 65 2.19 -12.00 -32.15
C PHE A 65 1.88 -10.80 -31.24
N GLN A 66 1.17 -9.79 -31.75
CA GLN A 66 0.73 -8.65 -30.93
C GLN A 66 -0.19 -9.10 -29.77
N ASN A 67 -1.12 -10.01 -30.04
CA ASN A 67 -1.99 -10.59 -29.03
C ASN A 67 -1.22 -11.42 -28.00
N TYR A 68 -0.28 -12.25 -28.46
CA TYR A 68 0.60 -13.04 -27.61
C TYR A 68 1.43 -12.15 -26.70
N ARG A 69 2.09 -11.13 -27.26
CA ARG A 69 2.90 -10.18 -26.49
C ARG A 69 2.09 -9.48 -25.41
N LYS A 70 0.90 -8.98 -25.75
CA LYS A 70 -0.02 -8.34 -24.78
C LYS A 70 -0.44 -9.31 -23.66
N ARG A 71 -0.66 -10.59 -24.00
CA ARG A 71 -0.97 -11.63 -23.01
C ARG A 71 0.22 -11.88 -22.08
N VAL A 72 1.41 -12.06 -22.63
CA VAL A 72 2.64 -12.31 -21.85
C VAL A 72 2.96 -11.14 -20.93
N GLU A 73 2.83 -9.90 -21.40
CA GLU A 73 3.07 -8.71 -20.56
C GLU A 73 2.10 -8.67 -19.37
N ARG A 74 0.82 -8.96 -19.58
CA ARG A 74 -0.18 -9.06 -18.50
C ARG A 74 0.13 -10.19 -17.53
N ASP A 75 0.49 -11.37 -18.04
CA ASP A 75 0.77 -12.53 -17.21
C ASP A 75 2.05 -12.33 -16.39
N LYS A 76 3.05 -11.65 -16.96
CA LYS A 76 4.26 -11.24 -16.23
C LYS A 76 3.94 -10.27 -15.10
N ALA A 77 3.12 -9.25 -15.35
CA ALA A 77 2.68 -8.31 -14.31
C ALA A 77 1.94 -9.04 -13.18
N ARG A 78 0.97 -9.90 -13.53
CA ARG A 78 0.25 -10.73 -12.55
C ARG A 78 1.20 -11.63 -11.77
N SER A 79 2.15 -12.27 -12.43
CA SER A 79 3.14 -13.13 -11.76
C SER A 79 4.01 -12.35 -10.79
N SER A 80 4.42 -11.12 -11.13
CA SER A 80 5.20 -10.27 -10.21
C SER A 80 4.38 -9.82 -9.00
N GLU A 81 3.10 -9.50 -9.18
CA GLU A 81 2.18 -9.16 -8.09
C GLU A 81 1.98 -10.36 -7.15
N LEU A 82 1.76 -11.56 -7.71
CA LEU A 82 1.63 -12.80 -6.93
C LEU A 82 2.90 -13.15 -6.16
N ALA A 83 4.07 -13.00 -6.78
CA ALA A 83 5.34 -13.22 -6.11
C ALA A 83 5.56 -12.23 -4.96
N THR A 84 5.25 -10.95 -5.17
CA THR A 84 5.35 -9.91 -4.14
C THR A 84 4.38 -10.20 -2.99
N ALA A 85 3.13 -10.55 -3.30
CA ALA A 85 2.14 -10.94 -2.31
C ALA A 85 2.59 -12.13 -1.45
N ALA A 86 3.20 -13.16 -2.05
CA ALA A 86 3.67 -14.33 -1.32
C ALA A 86 4.80 -13.98 -0.33
N VAL A 87 5.72 -13.08 -0.71
CA VAL A 87 6.79 -12.60 0.17
C VAL A 87 6.23 -11.72 1.29
N LEU A 88 5.30 -10.81 0.98
CA LEU A 88 4.67 -9.98 2.01
C LEU A 88 3.88 -10.84 3.01
N GLN A 89 3.20 -11.88 2.52
CA GLN A 89 2.44 -12.80 3.35
C GLN A 89 3.33 -13.57 4.33
N SER A 90 4.56 -13.94 3.94
CA SER A 90 5.52 -14.61 4.84
C SER A 90 6.12 -13.66 5.88
N LEU A 91 6.09 -12.36 5.65
CA LEU A 91 6.54 -11.33 6.59
C LEU A 91 5.46 -10.89 7.59
N LEU A 92 4.18 -11.19 7.35
CA LEU A 92 3.09 -10.79 8.25
C LEU A 92 3.26 -11.24 9.70
N PRO A 93 3.73 -12.48 10.01
CA PRO A 93 3.95 -12.88 11.40
C PRO A 93 4.98 -12.00 12.13
N VAL A 94 5.99 -11.50 11.40
CA VAL A 94 7.00 -10.59 11.97
C VAL A 94 6.36 -9.24 12.31
N LEU A 95 5.49 -8.74 11.44
CA LEU A 95 4.73 -7.52 11.73
C LEU A 95 3.80 -7.72 12.94
N ASP A 96 3.16 -8.88 13.06
CA ASP A 96 2.31 -9.21 14.21
C ASP A 96 3.10 -9.22 15.53
N ASP A 97 4.33 -9.76 15.51
CA ASP A 97 5.21 -9.77 16.67
C ASP A 97 5.68 -8.36 17.03
N MET A 98 5.88 -7.50 16.02
CA MET A 98 6.19 -6.09 16.24
C MET A 98 5.00 -5.35 16.84
N ASP A 99 3.78 -5.55 16.34
CA ASP A 99 2.59 -4.95 16.92
C ASP A 99 2.38 -5.42 18.36
N ARG A 100 2.58 -6.71 18.63
CA ARG A 100 2.58 -7.26 20.00
C ARG A 100 3.64 -6.59 20.88
N ALA A 101 4.86 -6.42 20.39
CA ALA A 101 5.92 -5.75 21.13
C ALA A 101 5.60 -4.26 21.38
N ARG A 102 4.88 -3.61 20.46
CA ARG A 102 4.41 -2.22 20.63
C ARG A 102 3.40 -2.13 21.76
N ASP A 103 2.44 -3.04 21.79
CA ASP A 103 1.40 -3.08 22.83
C ASP A 103 1.97 -3.32 24.24
N HIS A 104 3.08 -4.06 24.34
CA HIS A 104 3.78 -4.31 25.61
C HIS A 104 4.79 -3.21 25.98
N GLY A 105 5.00 -2.21 25.09
CA GLY A 105 5.97 -1.14 25.32
C GLY A 105 7.43 -1.57 25.13
N ASP A 106 7.70 -2.69 24.46
CA ASP A 106 9.04 -3.20 24.19
C ASP A 106 9.69 -2.55 22.95
N LEU A 107 8.91 -1.84 22.13
CA LEU A 107 9.37 -1.08 20.96
C LEU A 107 9.81 0.35 21.30
N ASN A 108 10.79 0.48 22.20
CA ASN A 108 11.38 1.78 22.56
C ASN A 108 12.78 1.99 21.95
N GLY A 109 13.15 3.25 21.74
CA GLY A 109 14.50 3.62 21.28
C GLY A 109 14.83 3.14 19.85
N PRO A 110 16.07 2.72 19.57
CA PRO A 110 16.52 2.37 18.22
C PRO A 110 15.71 1.25 17.54
N PHE A 111 15.19 0.30 18.34
CA PHE A 111 14.40 -0.81 17.81
C PHE A 111 13.03 -0.34 17.29
N GLY A 112 12.40 0.62 17.96
CA GLY A 112 11.18 1.28 17.48
C GLY A 112 11.39 2.01 16.14
N SER A 113 12.51 2.71 15.97
CA SER A 113 12.83 3.37 14.69
C SER A 113 13.04 2.39 13.55
N VAL A 114 13.67 1.23 13.79
CA VAL A 114 13.82 0.18 12.77
C VAL A 114 12.46 -0.42 12.42
N ALA A 115 11.58 -0.61 13.41
CA ALA A 115 10.24 -1.11 13.18
C ALA A 115 9.42 -0.17 12.28
N GLU A 116 9.46 1.13 12.56
CA GLU A 116 8.82 2.14 11.72
C GLU A 116 9.42 2.20 10.31
N GLN A 117 10.74 2.07 10.18
CA GLN A 117 11.39 2.02 8.87
C GLN A 117 10.94 0.80 8.05
N LEU A 118 10.79 -0.36 8.69
CA LEU A 118 10.28 -1.57 8.03
C LEU A 118 8.84 -1.37 7.56
N VAL A 119 7.95 -0.90 8.44
CA VAL A 119 6.54 -0.62 8.08
C VAL A 119 6.48 0.37 6.92
N ASN A 120 7.25 1.46 6.97
CA ASN A 120 7.31 2.45 5.89
C ASN A 120 7.89 1.88 4.59
N ALA A 121 8.85 0.95 4.66
CA ALA A 121 9.39 0.29 3.49
C ALA A 121 8.34 -0.61 2.83
N LEU A 122 7.59 -1.39 3.63
CA LEU A 122 6.52 -2.26 3.12
C LEU A 122 5.34 -1.44 2.56
N ALA A 123 5.01 -0.31 3.18
CA ALA A 123 3.99 0.61 2.67
C ALA A 123 4.33 1.15 1.27
N LYS A 124 5.62 1.44 0.99
CA LYS A 124 6.09 1.83 -0.35
C LYS A 124 5.92 0.73 -1.40
N HIS A 125 5.88 -0.53 -0.97
CA HIS A 125 5.58 -1.67 -1.83
C HIS A 125 4.08 -1.95 -1.99
N GLY A 126 3.22 -1.07 -1.46
CA GLY A 126 1.76 -1.14 -1.60
C GLY A 126 1.06 -1.96 -0.52
N LEU A 127 1.76 -2.32 0.57
CA LEU A 127 1.15 -2.98 1.72
C LEU A 127 0.40 -1.95 2.57
N GLU A 128 -0.89 -2.21 2.81
CA GLU A 128 -1.73 -1.36 3.65
C GLU A 128 -2.32 -2.19 4.78
N SER A 129 -2.18 -1.70 6.02
CA SER A 129 -2.81 -2.27 7.21
C SER A 129 -4.20 -1.67 7.41
N PHE A 130 -5.16 -2.48 7.85
CA PHE A 130 -6.51 -2.05 8.20
C PHE A 130 -7.05 -2.84 9.41
N GLY A 131 -8.21 -2.42 9.91
CA GLY A 131 -8.79 -2.95 11.13
C GLY A 131 -8.23 -2.20 12.32
N THR A 132 -8.77 -1.01 12.58
CA THR A 132 -8.52 -0.22 13.78
C THR A 132 -9.74 -0.28 14.69
N LYS A 133 -9.54 -0.05 16.00
CA LYS A 133 -10.66 -0.04 16.95
C LYS A 133 -11.60 1.11 16.61
N GLY A 134 -12.89 0.83 16.51
CA GLY A 134 -13.93 1.76 16.10
C GLY A 134 -14.30 1.72 14.61
N ASP A 135 -13.58 0.95 13.79
CA ASP A 135 -13.94 0.80 12.38
C ASP A 135 -15.28 0.06 12.22
N ALA A 136 -16.05 0.44 11.18
CA ALA A 136 -17.25 -0.30 10.81
C ALA A 136 -16.87 -1.73 10.37
N PHE A 137 -17.62 -2.72 10.85
CA PHE A 137 -17.36 -4.11 10.50
C PHE A 137 -17.79 -4.39 9.05
N ASP A 138 -16.87 -4.95 8.28
CA ASP A 138 -17.08 -5.38 6.89
C ASP A 138 -16.66 -6.85 6.75
N PRO A 139 -17.60 -7.78 6.50
CA PRO A 139 -17.31 -9.20 6.32
C PRO A 139 -16.34 -9.55 5.18
N GLN A 140 -16.11 -8.64 4.22
CA GLN A 140 -15.18 -8.89 3.11
C GLN A 140 -13.71 -8.75 3.53
N ILE A 141 -13.43 -7.94 4.55
CA ILE A 141 -12.06 -7.64 5.00
C ILE A 141 -11.83 -7.98 6.47
N HIS A 142 -12.88 -8.15 7.26
CA HIS A 142 -12.80 -8.48 8.68
C HIS A 142 -13.28 -9.91 8.96
N GLU A 143 -12.57 -10.59 9.86
CA GLU A 143 -12.94 -11.89 10.41
C GLU A 143 -13.37 -11.68 11.88
N ALA A 144 -14.67 -11.81 12.14
CA ALA A 144 -15.21 -11.69 13.49
C ALA A 144 -14.95 -12.97 14.29
N VAL A 145 -14.16 -12.87 15.36
CA VAL A 145 -13.87 -14.01 16.26
C VAL A 145 -14.67 -13.98 17.55
N ALA A 146 -15.23 -12.82 17.89
CA ALA A 146 -16.13 -12.64 19.02
C ALA A 146 -17.23 -11.65 18.66
N HIS A 147 -18.45 -11.95 19.11
CA HIS A 147 -19.59 -11.05 19.03
C HIS A 147 -19.99 -10.65 20.45
N MET A 148 -20.21 -9.37 20.67
CA MET A 148 -20.69 -8.81 21.92
C MET A 148 -21.90 -7.92 21.63
N GLN A 149 -22.80 -7.81 22.59
CA GLN A 149 -23.88 -6.85 22.52
C GLN A 149 -23.52 -5.67 23.42
N MET A 150 -23.55 -4.45 22.88
CA MET A 150 -23.28 -3.25 23.67
C MET A 150 -24.28 -2.13 23.34
N PRO A 151 -24.77 -1.41 24.37
CA PRO A 151 -25.55 -0.20 24.15
C PRO A 151 -24.65 0.90 23.60
N GLY A 152 -25.15 1.69 22.64
CA GLY A 152 -24.46 2.87 22.11
C GLY A 152 -23.61 2.65 20.85
N VAL A 153 -23.69 1.49 20.20
CA VAL A 153 -23.19 1.28 18.82
C VAL A 153 -24.34 1.32 17.83
N ASP A 154 -24.20 2.10 16.76
CA ASP A 154 -25.24 2.27 15.73
C ASP A 154 -25.39 1.04 14.80
N GLY A 155 -24.44 0.11 14.86
CA GLY A 155 -24.40 -1.10 14.04
C GLY A 155 -23.14 -1.93 14.30
N PRO A 156 -22.91 -2.99 13.50
CA PRO A 156 -21.76 -3.87 13.63
C PRO A 156 -20.43 -3.09 13.59
N THR A 157 -19.76 -2.98 14.73
CA THR A 157 -18.56 -2.15 14.89
C THR A 157 -17.42 -2.96 15.48
N CYS A 158 -16.21 -2.80 14.96
CA CYS A 158 -14.99 -3.43 15.46
C CYS A 158 -14.58 -2.77 16.79
N ILE A 159 -14.80 -3.44 17.91
CA ILE A 159 -14.51 -2.90 19.25
C ILE A 159 -13.10 -3.21 19.73
N ASP A 160 -12.55 -4.32 19.24
CA ASP A 160 -11.18 -4.69 19.51
C ASP A 160 -10.59 -5.41 18.31
N VAL A 161 -9.29 -5.21 18.09
CA VAL A 161 -8.56 -5.78 16.96
C VAL A 161 -7.47 -6.65 17.56
N MET A 162 -7.66 -7.96 17.44
CA MET A 162 -6.71 -8.95 17.97
C MET A 162 -5.54 -9.17 17.02
N ARG A 163 -5.77 -8.94 15.72
CA ARG A 163 -4.73 -9.01 14.69
C ARG A 163 -5.11 -8.11 13.52
N SER A 164 -4.19 -7.22 13.15
CA SER A 164 -4.38 -6.32 12.02
C SER A 164 -4.49 -7.08 10.69
N GLY A 165 -5.37 -6.57 9.83
CA GLY A 165 -5.55 -7.05 8.47
C GLY A 165 -4.60 -6.35 7.51
N TYR A 166 -4.25 -7.02 6.42
CA TYR A 166 -3.30 -6.51 5.44
C TYR A 166 -3.79 -6.73 4.00
N ARG A 167 -3.66 -5.70 3.16
CA ARG A 167 -3.95 -5.76 1.72
C ARG A 167 -2.78 -5.24 0.91
N LEU A 168 -2.65 -5.73 -0.33
CA LEU A 168 -1.70 -5.28 -1.33
C LEU A 168 -2.47 -4.66 -2.50
N GLY A 169 -2.56 -3.34 -2.53
CA GLY A 169 -3.48 -2.65 -3.45
C GLY A 169 -4.90 -3.18 -3.29
N ASP A 170 -5.45 -3.75 -4.37
CA ASP A 170 -6.81 -4.31 -4.38
C ASP A 170 -6.89 -5.75 -3.83
N LYS A 171 -5.76 -6.40 -3.56
CA LYS A 171 -5.72 -7.80 -3.15
C LYS A 171 -5.63 -7.94 -1.63
N LEU A 172 -6.64 -8.57 -1.04
CA LEU A 172 -6.61 -8.96 0.38
C LEU A 172 -5.57 -10.06 0.60
N LEU A 173 -4.57 -9.81 1.48
CA LEU A 173 -3.58 -10.81 1.88
C LEU A 173 -4.07 -11.62 3.08
N ARG A 174 -4.65 -10.92 4.06
CA ARG A 174 -5.18 -11.50 5.29
C ARG A 174 -6.27 -10.59 5.88
N PRO A 175 -7.44 -11.14 6.27
CA PRO A 175 -8.44 -10.36 6.98
C PRO A 175 -7.96 -9.96 8.38
N ALA A 176 -8.52 -8.88 8.92
CA ALA A 176 -8.27 -8.47 10.30
C ALA A 176 -9.11 -9.33 11.25
N LEU A 177 -8.51 -9.89 12.30
CA LEU A 177 -9.27 -10.58 13.34
C LEU A 177 -9.78 -9.54 14.35
N VAL A 178 -11.10 -9.44 14.45
CA VAL A 178 -11.76 -8.42 15.25
C VAL A 178 -12.82 -9.02 16.16
N ALA A 179 -13.03 -8.35 17.29
CA ALA A 179 -14.24 -8.50 18.09
C ALA A 179 -15.25 -7.46 17.62
N VAL A 180 -16.49 -7.88 17.38
CA VAL A 180 -17.57 -7.04 16.87
C VAL A 180 -18.60 -6.79 17.97
N ALA A 181 -19.05 -5.55 18.09
CA ALA A 181 -20.24 -5.22 18.86
C ALA A 181 -21.44 -5.03 17.95
N GLU A 182 -22.55 -5.62 18.34
CA GLU A 182 -23.87 -5.37 17.78
C GLU A 182 -24.70 -4.57 18.79
N PRO A 183 -25.65 -3.74 18.32
CA PRO A 183 -26.58 -3.06 19.21
C PRO A 183 -27.36 -4.10 20.00
N SER A 184 -27.41 -3.95 21.32
CA SER A 184 -28.37 -4.67 22.15
C SER A 184 -29.73 -4.02 22.00
N ASP A 185 -30.73 -4.75 21.49
CA ASP A 185 -32.15 -4.34 21.55
C ASP A 185 -32.68 -4.25 22.99
N ASP A 186 -31.94 -4.81 23.96
CA ASP A 186 -32.17 -4.68 25.41
C ASP A 186 -31.54 -3.42 26.01
N ALA A 187 -31.47 -2.32 25.25
CA ALA A 187 -31.42 -1.00 25.87
C ALA A 187 -32.85 -0.71 26.37
N GLU A 188 -33.22 -1.28 27.52
CA GLU A 188 -34.33 -0.70 28.28
C GLU A 188 -34.03 0.79 28.39
N PRO A 189 -34.94 1.68 27.93
CA PRO A 189 -34.76 3.09 28.16
C PRO A 189 -34.69 3.22 29.67
N VAL A 190 -33.54 3.66 30.19
CA VAL A 190 -33.46 4.18 31.55
C VAL A 190 -34.49 5.29 31.60
N ALA A 191 -35.65 4.90 32.12
CA ALA A 191 -36.81 5.73 32.26
C ALA A 191 -36.35 6.97 33.04
N ALA A 192 -36.75 8.11 32.50
CA ALA A 192 -36.67 9.39 33.12
C ALA A 192 -36.82 9.26 34.65
N GLU A 193 -35.83 9.83 35.33
CA GLU A 193 -35.79 10.06 36.76
C GLU A 193 -37.19 10.35 37.28
N ALA A 194 -37.71 9.41 38.07
CA ALA A 194 -38.93 9.60 38.82
C ALA A 194 -38.69 10.72 39.83
N GLU A 195 -39.40 11.83 39.63
CA GLU A 195 -39.57 12.91 40.59
C GLU A 195 -39.91 12.35 41.99
N PRO A 196 -39.26 12.80 43.07
CA PRO A 196 -39.88 12.77 44.38
C PRO A 196 -40.62 14.10 44.59
N GLU A 197 -41.95 14.04 44.64
CA GLU A 197 -42.77 15.13 45.20
C GLU A 197 -42.53 15.28 46.72
N PRO A 198 -42.76 16.48 47.27
CA PRO A 198 -42.19 16.92 48.54
C PRO A 198 -43.12 16.73 49.75
N GLU A 199 -42.57 16.29 50.89
CA GLU A 199 -43.18 16.49 52.21
C GLU A 199 -42.28 17.40 53.06
N ALA A 200 -42.89 18.44 53.61
CA ALA A 200 -42.37 19.36 54.61
C ALA A 200 -43.57 19.76 55.51
N PRO A 201 -43.40 20.40 56.68
CA PRO A 201 -42.28 20.40 57.64
C PRO A 201 -42.74 20.36 59.13
N GLU A 202 -41.87 19.94 60.06
CA GLU A 202 -41.84 20.44 61.45
C GLU A 202 -40.35 20.47 61.87
N ALA A 203 -39.65 21.61 61.85
CA ALA A 203 -39.67 22.74 62.79
C ALA A 203 -39.22 22.36 64.21
N GLU A 204 -37.91 22.45 64.46
CA GLU A 204 -37.37 23.13 65.66
C GLU A 204 -35.92 23.54 65.39
N ALA A 205 -35.66 24.83 65.57
CA ALA A 205 -34.36 25.47 65.42
C ALA A 205 -33.97 26.03 66.78
N GLU A 206 -32.74 25.75 67.23
CA GLU A 206 -32.00 26.68 68.06
C GLU A 206 -30.49 26.48 67.83
N ALA A 207 -29.82 27.57 67.46
CA ALA A 207 -28.38 27.70 67.24
C ALA A 207 -27.74 28.27 68.54
N PRO A 208 -26.51 28.82 68.51
CA PRO A 208 -25.21 28.20 68.25
C PRO A 208 -24.21 28.54 69.39
N GLU A 209 -23.15 27.75 69.61
CA GLU A 209 -21.95 28.28 70.29
C GLU A 209 -20.65 27.70 69.71
N ALA A 210 -19.67 28.58 69.62
CA ALA A 210 -18.38 28.43 68.98
C ALA A 210 -17.30 28.79 70.00
N GLU A 211 -16.40 27.88 70.38
CA GLU A 211 -15.14 28.11 71.12
C GLU A 211 -14.22 26.91 70.80
N SER A 212 -13.12 27.03 70.04
CA SER A 212 -11.79 27.58 70.35
C SER A 212 -10.87 26.65 71.16
N GLU A 213 -9.60 26.60 70.73
CA GLU A 213 -8.40 26.10 71.43
C GLU A 213 -8.28 24.57 71.55
N GLY A 214 -7.13 23.91 71.35
CA GLY A 214 -5.74 24.30 71.14
C GLY A 214 -4.87 23.06 71.46
N ASP A 215 -3.67 23.00 70.87
CA ASP A 215 -2.53 22.11 71.23
C ASP A 215 -2.75 20.57 71.13
N GLU A 216 -1.86 19.75 70.57
CA GLU A 216 -0.42 19.65 70.86
C GLU A 216 0.40 19.23 69.62
N ALA A 217 1.66 19.68 69.64
CA ALA A 217 2.72 19.43 68.68
C ALA A 217 3.60 18.21 69.05
N GLU A 218 4.25 17.61 68.04
CA GLU A 218 5.66 17.13 68.03
C GLU A 218 5.89 16.46 66.65
N GLU A 219 6.57 17.09 65.69
CA GLU A 219 8.02 17.32 65.56
C GLU A 219 8.84 16.03 65.27
N ILE A 220 9.30 15.92 64.02
CA ILE A 220 10.71 15.66 63.69
C ILE A 220 11.02 16.24 62.30
N ALA A 221 11.76 17.35 62.32
CA ALA A 221 12.70 17.78 61.29
C ALA A 221 13.83 16.73 61.16
N GLU A 222 14.70 16.61 60.17
CA GLU A 222 15.53 17.53 59.38
C GLU A 222 16.19 16.56 58.36
N GLU A 223 16.70 16.91 57.17
CA GLU A 223 17.75 17.89 56.94
C GLU A 223 17.84 18.19 55.44
N GLU A 224 18.12 19.45 55.17
CA GLU A 224 18.10 20.15 53.89
C GLU A 224 19.54 20.43 53.41
N ALA A 225 19.61 20.86 52.15
CA ALA A 225 20.56 21.85 51.62
C ALA A 225 21.99 21.36 51.32
N ILE A 226 22.80 22.00 50.46
CA ILE A 226 22.98 23.43 50.11
C ILE A 226 23.66 23.43 48.71
N ALA A 227 23.17 24.06 47.63
CA ALA A 227 23.13 25.49 47.25
C ALA A 227 24.46 26.16 46.83
N ALA A 228 24.31 27.13 45.89
CA ALA A 228 25.18 28.26 45.47
C ALA A 228 25.67 28.17 44.01
N ALA A 229 25.10 28.97 43.08
CA ALA A 229 25.41 30.39 42.76
C ALA A 229 26.30 30.42 41.49
N GLU A 230 26.15 31.30 40.49
CA GLU A 230 26.00 32.75 40.54
C GLU A 230 25.27 33.29 39.30
N SER A 231 24.64 34.45 39.50
CA SER A 231 24.03 35.33 38.53
C SER A 231 24.94 36.51 38.17
N GLU A 232 24.67 37.09 37.00
CA GLU A 232 24.97 38.47 36.53
C GLU A 232 26.28 38.75 35.78
N GLY A 233 26.11 39.32 34.59
CA GLY A 233 27.15 39.84 33.71
C GLY A 233 26.56 40.59 32.51
N MET A 234 26.20 41.85 32.75
CA MET A 234 25.69 42.88 31.84
C MET A 234 26.76 43.39 30.85
N THR A 235 26.28 44.04 29.77
CA THR A 235 26.95 44.95 28.79
C THR A 235 27.46 44.34 27.47
N ASP A 236 27.56 45.05 26.35
CA ASP A 236 26.77 46.03 25.56
C ASP A 236 27.65 46.31 24.30
N VAL A 237 27.13 46.92 23.22
CA VAL A 237 27.87 47.50 22.04
C VAL A 237 28.43 46.50 20.98
N GLU A 238 28.28 46.61 19.66
CA GLU A 238 27.47 47.37 18.67
C GLU A 238 27.64 46.66 17.29
N PRO A 239 26.85 47.04 16.26
CA PRO A 239 26.78 46.39 14.94
C PRO A 239 27.58 47.12 13.83
N GLY A 240 27.90 46.41 12.74
CA GLY A 240 28.41 46.96 11.47
C GLY A 240 28.73 45.80 10.52
N GLY A 241 28.08 45.65 9.36
CA GLY A 241 28.16 46.57 8.21
C GLY A 241 29.29 46.06 7.32
N ASP A 242 29.03 45.37 6.21
CA ASP A 242 28.90 45.89 4.84
C ASP A 242 29.31 44.70 3.93
N ALA A 243 28.87 44.45 2.71
CA ALA A 243 27.97 45.11 1.79
C ALA A 243 27.60 44.08 0.70
N GLU A 244 26.34 44.15 0.29
CA GLU A 244 25.79 44.08 -1.08
C GLU A 244 26.73 44.52 -2.24
N PRO A 245 26.32 44.55 -3.55
CA PRO A 245 25.10 44.02 -4.21
C PRO A 245 25.34 43.49 -5.66
N GLU A 246 24.22 43.27 -6.36
CA GLU A 246 24.00 43.30 -7.82
C GLU A 246 23.91 41.93 -8.51
N GLY A 247 22.89 41.62 -9.33
CA GLY A 247 22.27 42.52 -10.30
C GLY A 247 20.77 42.27 -10.56
N LYS A 248 20.15 43.42 -10.86
CA LYS A 248 18.81 43.65 -11.37
C LYS A 248 18.62 42.98 -12.74
N THR A 249 17.41 42.49 -13.01
CA THR A 249 16.66 42.89 -14.22
C THR A 249 15.15 42.76 -14.00
N LYS A 250 14.49 43.87 -13.68
CA LYS A 250 13.12 44.14 -14.15
C LYS A 250 13.25 44.70 -15.57
N LYS A 251 12.52 44.13 -16.55
CA LYS A 251 12.12 44.88 -17.74
C LYS A 251 10.61 44.85 -17.90
N LYS A 252 10.07 46.06 -17.81
CA LYS A 252 8.71 46.52 -18.10
C LYS A 252 8.46 46.41 -19.61
N LYS A 253 7.20 46.07 -19.96
CA LYS A 253 6.27 46.86 -20.81
C LYS A 253 6.63 47.05 -22.30
N ASP A 254 5.79 46.48 -23.17
CA ASP A 254 4.99 47.16 -24.22
C ASP A 254 4.05 46.10 -24.82
N LYS A 255 2.72 46.26 -24.88
CA LYS A 255 1.88 47.21 -25.64
C LYS A 255 2.02 47.05 -27.16
N GLY A 256 0.90 46.71 -27.80
CA GLY A 256 0.64 46.91 -29.22
C GLY A 256 0.20 45.61 -29.90
N ASP A 257 -1.10 45.42 -30.12
CA ASP A 257 -1.86 45.90 -31.28
C ASP A 257 -1.81 44.90 -32.46
N LYS A 258 -3.00 44.44 -32.82
CA LYS A 258 -3.58 44.56 -34.17
C LYS A 258 -3.61 43.34 -35.10
N ASP A 259 -4.85 42.99 -35.44
CA ASP A 259 -5.39 42.56 -36.74
C ASP A 259 -4.52 41.68 -37.64
N SER A 260 -4.95 40.42 -37.83
CA SER A 260 -5.49 39.88 -39.11
C SER A 260 -5.72 38.38 -38.98
#